data_AF-A0AA49K075-F1
#
_entry.id   AF-A0AA49K075-F1
#
_cell.length_a   1.000
_cell.length_b   1.000
_cell.length_c   1.000
_cell.angle_alpha   90.00
_cell.angle_beta   90.00
_cell.angle_gamma   90.00
#
_symmetry.space_group_name_H-M   'P 1'
#
loop_
_entity.id
_entity.type
_entity.pdbx_description
1 polymer ?
#
loop_
_entity_poly.entity_id
_entity_poly.type
_entity_poly.pdbx_seq_one_letter_code
_entity_poly.pdbx_strand_id
1 'polypeptide(L)'
;MILRALFVLTVASATAAPIAAQPLFRDQVPVAVTITTNLRDLTRERDSTRLRWFGAELKYADSAGNAVTLPVEVRARGHFRRQSSNCTFPPLFLRAGREARDGSLLQGNPRLKIVTPCRPASTDYQQYIFTEYKAYRSYAVIDSIHHRVRLANITYVDSLNRVRPISVSAFFMETDEEVGDEHALEVFEQKGALWEVFDGPHIDRIALWEYAIGNTDWSVSGLHNIVMFRDSSGAYRPVAYDFDWTGLVNPRYAFPNATLGIRTVRQRLHRGPCRTAEQWAPTIAHFKSRRAAIDSIWTTPEPGQDARRLEEAKRYLDEFWRVLDDPREFKREVIDQCQRHGN
;
A
#
# COMPACT_ATOMS: atom_id res chain seq x y z
N MET A 1 -6.94 15.38 67.15
CA MET A 1 -6.59 16.13 65.93
C MET A 1 -5.23 15.65 65.43
N ILE A 2 -5.16 14.67 64.51
CA ILE A 2 -4.03 14.52 63.58
C ILE A 2 -4.64 14.04 62.25
N LEU A 3 -4.45 14.89 61.24
CA LEU A 3 -5.02 14.84 59.89
C LEU A 3 -4.38 13.69 59.08
N ARG A 4 -5.16 12.78 58.50
CA ARG A 4 -4.68 11.84 57.47
C ARG A 4 -4.70 12.54 56.12
N ALA A 5 -3.53 12.84 55.57
CA ALA A 5 -3.38 13.32 54.20
C ALA A 5 -3.61 12.17 53.21
N LEU A 6 -4.66 12.28 52.40
CA LEU A 6 -4.84 11.42 51.22
C LEU A 6 -3.89 11.93 50.12
N PHE A 7 -2.94 11.09 49.72
CA PHE A 7 -2.12 11.32 48.53
C PHE A 7 -2.90 10.82 47.31
N VAL A 8 -3.40 11.74 46.49
CA VAL A 8 -3.99 11.40 45.19
C VAL A 8 -2.86 11.20 44.20
N LEU A 9 -2.62 9.95 43.81
CA LEU A 9 -1.65 9.61 42.77
C LEU A 9 -2.27 9.94 41.40
N THR A 10 -1.92 11.08 40.82
CA THR A 10 -2.24 11.39 39.42
C THR A 10 -1.36 10.52 38.52
N VAL A 11 -1.95 9.49 37.92
CA VAL A 11 -1.31 8.69 36.87
C VAL A 11 -1.30 9.55 35.60
N ALA A 12 -0.17 10.18 35.30
CA ALA A 12 0.06 10.81 34.02
C ALA A 12 0.12 9.69 32.96
N SER A 13 -0.90 9.60 32.12
CA SER A 13 -0.85 8.75 30.93
C SER A 13 0.18 9.36 29.99
N ALA A 14 1.36 8.73 29.91
CA ALA A 14 2.34 9.06 28.89
C ALA A 14 1.75 8.67 27.54
N THR A 15 1.19 9.64 26.82
CA THR A 15 0.92 9.47 25.39
C THR A 15 2.27 9.34 24.72
N ALA A 16 2.64 8.12 24.32
CA ALA A 16 3.83 7.90 23.51
C ALA A 16 3.73 8.82 22.28
N ALA A 17 4.72 9.70 22.10
CA ALA A 17 4.81 10.49 20.88
C ALA A 17 4.87 9.51 19.70
N PRO A 18 4.16 9.79 18.58
CA PRO A 18 4.22 8.93 17.42
C PRO A 18 5.67 8.73 17.00
N ILE A 19 6.07 7.47 16.79
CA ILE A 19 7.42 7.14 16.34
C ILE A 19 7.64 7.88 15.02
N ALA A 20 8.63 8.76 15.00
CA ALA A 20 8.95 9.50 13.79
C ALA A 20 9.26 8.50 12.67
N ALA A 21 8.62 8.68 11.51
CA ALA A 21 8.78 7.79 10.37
C ALA A 21 10.25 7.48 10.07
N GLN A 22 10.54 6.29 9.56
CA GLN A 22 11.89 5.91 9.15
C GLN A 22 12.39 6.90 8.08
N PRO A 23 13.69 7.23 8.01
CA PRO A 23 14.21 8.29 7.14
C PRO A 23 13.79 8.17 5.68
N LEU A 24 13.68 6.96 5.14
CA LEU A 24 13.20 6.73 3.79
C LEU A 24 11.81 7.35 3.55
N PHE A 25 10.89 7.30 4.52
CA PHE A 25 9.49 7.69 4.36
C PHE A 25 9.14 9.08 4.92
N ARG A 26 10.12 9.83 5.46
CA ARG A 26 9.90 11.19 5.98
C ARG A 26 9.62 12.22 4.89
N ASP A 27 10.06 11.93 3.67
CA ASP A 27 9.93 12.80 2.52
C ASP A 27 9.21 12.07 1.39
N GLN A 28 8.50 12.84 0.58
CA GLN A 28 7.69 12.40 -0.54
C GLN A 28 8.39 12.69 -1.88
N VAL A 29 9.45 13.50 -1.89
CA VAL A 29 10.27 13.75 -3.09
C VAL A 29 10.82 12.41 -3.62
N PRO A 30 10.64 12.11 -4.91
CA PRO A 30 11.12 10.87 -5.50
C PRO A 30 12.62 10.67 -5.27
N VAL A 31 13.01 9.50 -4.75
CA VAL A 31 14.41 9.19 -4.50
C VAL A 31 15.04 8.55 -5.73
N ALA A 32 16.20 9.05 -6.16
CA ALA A 32 16.97 8.46 -7.25
C ALA A 32 17.98 7.45 -6.69
N VAL A 33 17.90 6.20 -7.14
CA VAL A 33 18.80 5.13 -6.69
C VAL A 33 19.28 4.26 -7.85
N THR A 34 20.47 3.67 -7.69
CA THR A 34 20.97 2.60 -8.57
C THR A 34 21.08 1.31 -7.77
N ILE A 35 20.56 0.21 -8.31
CA ILE A 35 20.69 -1.13 -7.74
C ILE A 35 21.52 -1.98 -8.70
N THR A 36 22.74 -2.30 -8.30
CA THR A 36 23.63 -3.18 -9.09
C THR A 36 23.58 -4.58 -8.51
N THR A 37 23.25 -5.58 -9.32
CA THR A 37 23.16 -6.99 -8.88
C THR A 37 23.31 -7.94 -10.07
N ASN A 38 23.32 -9.25 -9.84
CA ASN A 38 23.18 -10.22 -10.92
C ASN A 38 21.74 -10.20 -11.46
N LEU A 39 21.45 -9.17 -12.24
CA LEU A 39 20.12 -8.77 -12.70
C LEU A 39 19.51 -9.80 -13.63
N ARG A 40 20.29 -10.40 -14.54
CA ARG A 40 19.79 -11.45 -15.45
C ARG A 40 19.23 -12.64 -14.68
N ASP A 41 19.90 -13.05 -13.61
CA ASP A 41 19.49 -14.24 -12.87
C ASP A 41 18.36 -13.89 -11.89
N LEU A 42 18.41 -12.72 -11.22
CA LEU A 42 17.30 -12.19 -10.43
C LEU A 42 16.00 -12.09 -11.26
N THR A 43 16.10 -11.59 -12.49
CA THR A 43 14.94 -11.47 -13.40
C THR A 43 14.57 -12.78 -14.08
N ARG A 44 15.22 -13.90 -13.80
CA ARG A 44 14.81 -15.25 -14.25
C ARG A 44 14.37 -16.15 -13.11
N GLU A 45 14.70 -15.81 -11.86
CA GLU A 45 14.25 -16.51 -10.66
C GLU A 45 12.74 -16.31 -10.47
N ARG A 46 11.95 -17.38 -10.63
CA ARG A 46 10.47 -17.31 -10.64
C ARG A 46 9.77 -18.35 -9.78
N ASP A 47 10.47 -19.44 -9.50
CA ASP A 47 9.99 -20.55 -8.69
C ASP A 47 9.90 -20.13 -7.22
N SER A 48 8.69 -20.08 -6.65
CA SER A 48 8.45 -19.72 -5.24
C SER A 48 9.23 -20.57 -4.26
N THR A 49 9.52 -21.83 -4.62
CA THR A 49 10.17 -22.78 -3.71
C THR A 49 11.68 -22.61 -3.69
N ARG A 50 12.25 -21.80 -4.60
CA ARG A 50 13.69 -21.61 -4.79
C ARG A 50 14.14 -20.16 -4.73
N LEU A 51 13.24 -19.22 -4.42
CA LEU A 51 13.55 -17.80 -4.37
C LEU A 51 14.69 -17.50 -3.39
N ARG A 52 15.85 -17.16 -3.95
CA ARG A 52 17.05 -16.77 -3.19
C ARG A 52 17.27 -15.28 -3.19
N TRP A 53 18.02 -14.82 -2.20
CA TRP A 53 18.53 -13.46 -2.15
C TRP A 53 19.77 -13.34 -3.03
N PHE A 54 19.86 -12.23 -3.75
CA PHE A 54 21.01 -11.86 -4.56
C PHE A 54 21.72 -10.69 -3.88
N GLY A 55 23.03 -10.83 -3.65
CA GLY A 55 23.85 -9.71 -3.23
C GLY A 55 23.77 -8.56 -4.23
N ALA A 56 23.71 -7.34 -3.71
CA ALA A 56 23.53 -6.15 -4.51
C ALA A 56 24.19 -4.93 -3.83
N GLU A 57 24.39 -3.89 -4.62
CA GLU A 57 24.80 -2.57 -4.14
C GLU A 57 23.68 -1.57 -4.40
N LEU A 58 23.27 -0.84 -3.36
CA LEU A 58 22.37 0.30 -3.48
C LEU A 58 23.20 1.58 -3.43
N LYS A 59 23.13 2.38 -4.50
CA LYS A 59 23.78 3.69 -4.58
C LYS A 59 22.74 4.80 -4.64
N TYR A 60 22.92 5.86 -3.85
CA TYR A 60 22.07 7.05 -3.82
C TYR A 60 22.86 8.30 -3.42
N ALA A 61 22.25 9.49 -3.49
CA ALA A 61 22.83 10.73 -2.96
C ALA A 61 22.17 11.07 -1.62
N ASP A 62 22.97 11.36 -0.59
CA ASP A 62 22.46 11.80 0.71
C ASP A 62 21.91 13.25 0.65
N SER A 63 21.42 13.76 1.78
CA SER A 63 20.88 15.12 1.87
C SER A 63 21.92 16.23 1.63
N ALA A 64 23.21 15.93 1.73
CA ALA A 64 24.31 16.83 1.40
C ALA A 64 24.80 16.66 -0.05
N GLY A 65 24.21 15.74 -0.82
CA GLY A 65 24.57 15.44 -2.20
C GLY A 65 25.74 14.47 -2.35
N ASN A 66 26.27 13.90 -1.26
CA ASN A 66 27.35 12.94 -1.34
C ASN A 66 26.84 11.58 -1.84
N ALA A 67 27.64 10.90 -2.65
CA ALA A 67 27.32 9.55 -3.09
C ALA A 67 27.51 8.56 -1.93
N VAL A 68 26.45 7.82 -1.60
CA VAL A 68 26.45 6.73 -0.63
C VAL A 68 26.22 5.41 -1.36
N THR A 69 27.01 4.39 -1.02
CA THR A 69 26.85 3.02 -1.52
C THR A 69 26.72 2.08 -0.34
N LEU A 70 25.67 1.25 -0.35
CA LEU A 70 25.37 0.28 0.70
C LEU A 70 25.34 -1.14 0.14
N PRO A 71 25.94 -2.13 0.83
CA PRO A 71 25.67 -3.53 0.53
C PRO A 71 24.25 -3.89 0.95
N VAL A 72 23.47 -4.41 0.01
CA VAL A 72 22.09 -4.85 0.21
C VAL A 72 21.88 -6.22 -0.44
N GLU A 73 20.71 -6.79 -0.26
CA GLU A 73 20.28 -7.97 -1.00
C GLU A 73 18.89 -7.74 -1.59
N VAL A 74 18.64 -8.31 -2.76
CA VAL A 74 17.35 -8.24 -3.44
C VAL A 74 16.82 -9.61 -3.81
N ARG A 75 15.51 -9.77 -3.84
CA ARG A 75 14.83 -11.03 -4.19
C ARG A 75 13.50 -10.77 -4.85
N ALA A 76 13.11 -11.57 -5.85
CA ALA A 76 11.77 -11.49 -6.43
C ALA A 76 10.69 -11.80 -5.37
N ARG A 77 9.55 -11.11 -5.43
CA ARG A 77 8.39 -11.31 -4.54
C ARG A 77 7.08 -11.44 -5.30
N GLY A 78 6.00 -11.64 -4.55
CA GLY A 78 4.63 -11.69 -5.08
C GLY A 78 4.29 -13.02 -5.74
N HIS A 79 3.05 -13.14 -6.20
CA HIS A 79 2.52 -14.34 -6.85
C HIS A 79 2.28 -14.08 -8.35
N PHE A 80 1.23 -13.33 -8.70
CA PHE A 80 0.84 -13.11 -10.10
C PHE A 80 1.91 -12.33 -10.89
N ARG A 81 2.30 -11.15 -10.39
CA ARG A 81 3.31 -10.28 -11.03
C ARG A 81 4.72 -10.87 -11.01
N ARG A 82 4.96 -11.92 -10.22
CA ARG A 82 6.22 -12.66 -10.26
C ARG A 82 6.34 -13.47 -11.53
N GLN A 83 5.28 -14.17 -11.94
CA GLN A 83 5.34 -15.15 -13.03
C GLN A 83 5.78 -14.52 -14.35
N SER A 84 6.71 -15.20 -15.05
CA SER A 84 7.26 -14.74 -16.34
C SER A 84 6.23 -14.70 -17.46
N SER A 85 5.16 -15.48 -17.37
CA SER A 85 4.02 -15.43 -18.29
C SER A 85 3.27 -14.10 -18.23
N ASN A 86 3.32 -13.41 -17.08
CA ASN A 86 2.55 -12.21 -16.82
C ASN A 86 3.44 -10.95 -16.95
N CYS A 87 4.63 -11.01 -16.32
CA CYS A 87 5.55 -9.89 -16.18
C CYS A 87 6.97 -10.23 -16.60
N THR A 88 7.60 -9.30 -17.32
CA THR A 88 9.01 -9.42 -17.72
C THR A 88 9.94 -9.03 -16.57
N PHE A 89 9.45 -8.27 -15.60
CA PHE A 89 10.19 -7.87 -14.40
C PHE A 89 9.32 -8.08 -13.15
N PRO A 90 9.83 -8.78 -12.11
CA PRO A 90 9.04 -9.07 -10.93
C PRO A 90 9.11 -7.90 -9.93
N PRO A 91 8.11 -7.74 -9.05
CA PRO A 91 8.30 -6.92 -7.85
C PRO A 91 9.40 -7.54 -6.99
N LEU A 92 10.11 -6.69 -6.23
CA LEU A 92 11.28 -7.11 -5.45
C LEU A 92 11.06 -6.88 -3.95
N PHE A 93 11.72 -7.67 -3.13
CA PHE A 93 12.14 -7.25 -1.80
C PHE A 93 13.56 -6.70 -1.88
N LEU A 94 13.86 -5.73 -1.02
CA LEU A 94 15.21 -5.31 -0.67
C LEU A 94 15.41 -5.53 0.83
N ARG A 95 16.57 -6.03 1.24
CA ARG A 95 16.96 -6.08 2.66
C ARG A 95 18.41 -5.66 2.81
N ALA A 96 18.77 -5.23 4.00
CA ALA A 96 20.15 -4.87 4.31
C ALA A 96 20.53 -5.37 5.72
N GLY A 97 21.81 -5.53 5.99
CA GLY A 97 22.31 -5.79 7.34
C GLY A 97 22.20 -4.53 8.22
N ARG A 98 22.23 -4.70 9.55
CA ARG A 98 22.15 -3.57 10.50
C ARG A 98 23.26 -2.54 10.24
N GLU A 99 24.49 -3.01 10.05
CA GLU A 99 25.67 -2.16 9.79
C GLU A 99 25.53 -1.29 8.54
N ALA A 100 24.86 -1.78 7.48
CA ALA A 100 24.62 -1.02 6.26
C ALA A 100 23.44 -0.03 6.39
N ARG A 101 22.52 -0.28 7.33
CA ARG A 101 21.30 0.53 7.51
C ARG A 101 21.48 1.66 8.49
N ASP A 102 22.21 1.43 9.57
CA ASP A 102 22.35 2.43 10.63
C ASP A 102 23.04 3.69 10.09
N GLY A 103 22.40 4.85 10.26
CA GLY A 103 22.87 6.14 9.75
C GLY A 103 22.67 6.36 8.24
N SER A 104 22.02 5.43 7.53
CA SER A 104 21.75 5.56 6.09
C SER A 104 20.28 5.83 5.79
N LEU A 105 19.95 5.96 4.49
CA LEU A 105 18.56 6.13 4.03
C LEU A 105 17.66 4.97 4.47
N LEU A 106 18.23 3.78 4.67
CA LEU A 106 17.52 2.56 5.06
C LEU A 106 17.46 2.36 6.58
N GLN A 107 17.83 3.37 7.38
CA GLN A 107 17.79 3.28 8.84
C GLN A 107 16.39 2.92 9.33
N GLY A 108 16.29 1.92 10.19
CA GLY A 108 15.00 1.44 10.68
C GLY A 108 14.21 0.58 9.69
N ASN A 109 14.72 0.36 8.47
CA ASN A 109 14.05 -0.48 7.47
C ASN A 109 14.84 -1.76 7.15
N PRO A 110 14.71 -2.84 7.94
CA PRO A 110 15.46 -4.08 7.73
C PRO A 110 15.14 -4.76 6.40
N ARG A 111 13.92 -4.59 5.91
CA ARG A 111 13.41 -5.14 4.66
C ARG A 111 12.38 -4.17 4.10
N LEU A 112 12.32 -4.04 2.79
CA LEU A 112 11.38 -3.19 2.07
C LEU A 112 10.76 -3.95 0.90
N LYS A 113 9.51 -3.65 0.59
CA LYS A 113 8.89 -4.01 -0.69
C LYS A 113 9.30 -2.93 -1.72
N ILE A 114 9.68 -3.37 -2.92
CA ILE A 114 9.81 -2.50 -4.09
C ILE A 114 8.73 -2.90 -5.08
N VAL A 115 7.82 -1.97 -5.35
CA VAL A 115 6.79 -2.13 -6.38
C VAL A 115 7.37 -1.63 -7.70
N THR A 116 7.48 -2.56 -8.66
CA THR A 116 8.15 -2.34 -9.95
C THR A 116 7.16 -2.47 -11.10
N PRO A 117 7.38 -1.76 -12.24
CA PRO A 117 6.54 -1.94 -13.39
C PRO A 117 6.72 -3.36 -13.96
N CYS A 118 5.62 -4.08 -14.10
CA CYS A 118 5.58 -5.45 -14.62
C CYS A 118 6.25 -5.60 -16.01
N ARG A 119 6.25 -4.53 -16.83
CA ARG A 119 6.95 -4.44 -18.12
C ARG A 119 7.74 -3.12 -18.22
N PRO A 120 8.99 -3.05 -17.74
CA PRO A 120 9.77 -1.82 -17.65
C PRO A 120 9.92 -1.02 -18.95
N ALA A 121 10.01 -1.71 -20.09
CA ALA A 121 10.13 -1.08 -21.40
C ALA A 121 8.83 -0.43 -21.90
N SER A 122 7.69 -0.66 -21.22
CA SER A 122 6.39 -0.13 -21.63
C SER A 122 6.03 1.11 -20.82
N THR A 123 5.85 2.25 -21.50
CA THR A 123 5.37 3.49 -20.89
C THR A 123 4.05 3.28 -20.15
N ASP A 124 3.11 2.51 -20.70
CA ASP A 124 1.82 2.21 -20.06
C ASP A 124 1.99 1.57 -18.68
N TYR A 125 2.98 0.68 -18.53
CA TYR A 125 3.23 -0.04 -17.28
C TYR A 125 3.99 0.81 -16.26
N GLN A 126 4.85 1.73 -16.71
CA GLN A 126 5.44 2.75 -15.84
C GLN A 126 4.32 3.64 -15.25
N GLN A 127 3.31 3.98 -16.06
CA GLN A 127 2.21 4.82 -15.59
C GLN A 127 1.30 4.17 -14.55
N TYR A 128 1.20 2.83 -14.51
CA TYR A 128 0.48 2.14 -13.43
C TYR A 128 1.11 2.36 -12.06
N ILE A 129 2.44 2.54 -12.00
CA ILE A 129 3.17 2.75 -10.75
C ILE A 129 2.79 4.07 -10.10
N PHE A 130 2.64 5.15 -10.88
CA PHE A 130 2.20 6.44 -10.32
C PHE A 130 0.79 6.37 -9.77
N THR A 131 -0.13 5.68 -10.46
CA THR A 131 -1.52 5.54 -10.00
C THR A 131 -1.60 4.65 -8.75
N GLU A 132 -0.88 3.52 -8.71
CA GLU A 132 -0.82 2.64 -7.53
C GLU A 132 -0.19 3.40 -6.33
N TYR A 133 0.92 4.11 -6.55
CA TYR A 133 1.54 4.96 -5.53
C TYR A 133 0.55 5.97 -4.94
N LYS A 134 -0.20 6.67 -5.79
CA LYS A 134 -1.20 7.65 -5.36
C LYS A 134 -2.40 7.02 -4.65
N ALA A 135 -2.76 5.79 -4.98
CA ALA A 135 -3.74 5.03 -4.22
C ALA A 135 -3.26 4.81 -2.78
N TYR A 136 -2.02 4.35 -2.56
CA TYR A 136 -1.45 4.24 -1.21
C TYR A 136 -1.38 5.59 -0.48
N ARG A 137 -0.97 6.65 -1.17
CA ARG A 137 -0.96 8.01 -0.61
C ARG A 137 -2.34 8.49 -0.18
N SER A 138 -3.39 8.12 -0.91
CA SER A 138 -4.77 8.45 -0.59
C SER A 138 -5.29 7.62 0.57
N TYR A 139 -4.95 6.33 0.62
CA TYR A 139 -5.29 5.43 1.72
C TYR A 139 -4.68 5.90 3.05
N ALA A 140 -3.44 6.40 3.03
CA ALA A 140 -2.77 7.00 4.19
C ALA A 140 -3.50 8.24 4.76
N VAL A 141 -4.28 8.95 3.94
CA VAL A 141 -5.13 10.05 4.42
C VAL A 141 -6.37 9.51 5.14
N ILE A 142 -6.87 8.35 4.72
CA ILE A 142 -8.11 7.74 5.21
C ILE A 142 -7.86 6.95 6.50
N ASP A 143 -6.81 6.15 6.57
CA ASP A 143 -6.50 5.32 7.73
C ASP A 143 -5.14 5.64 8.32
N SER A 144 -5.09 5.70 9.66
CA SER A 144 -3.85 5.93 10.39
C SER A 144 -2.91 4.73 10.34
N ILE A 145 -3.42 3.51 10.12
CA ILE A 145 -2.63 2.29 9.98
C ILE A 145 -2.57 1.95 8.50
N HIS A 146 -1.41 2.18 7.88
CA HIS A 146 -1.19 2.00 6.45
C HIS A 146 0.29 1.76 6.18
N HIS A 147 0.61 1.16 5.03
CA HIS A 147 2.00 1.10 4.55
C HIS A 147 2.43 2.47 4.04
N ARG A 148 3.53 3.00 4.59
CA ARG A 148 4.17 4.17 3.99
C ARG A 148 4.82 3.80 2.67
N VAL A 149 4.80 4.78 1.77
CA VAL A 149 5.33 4.64 0.41
C VAL A 149 6.17 5.84 0.02
N ARG A 150 7.23 5.61 -0.75
CA ARG A 150 8.01 6.67 -1.39
C ARG A 150 8.35 6.33 -2.82
N LEU A 151 7.99 7.23 -3.73
CA LEU A 151 8.32 7.12 -5.15
C LEU A 151 9.83 7.12 -5.36
N ALA A 152 10.31 6.34 -6.33
CA ALA A 152 11.72 6.18 -6.61
C ALA A 152 11.97 6.07 -8.11
N ASN A 153 13.03 6.73 -8.58
CA ASN A 153 13.60 6.49 -9.89
C ASN A 153 14.75 5.50 -9.73
N ILE A 154 14.52 4.25 -10.12
CA ILE A 154 15.46 3.16 -9.91
C ILE A 154 16.14 2.81 -11.22
N THR A 155 17.48 2.80 -11.24
CA THR A 155 18.27 2.20 -12.31
C THR A 155 18.83 0.87 -11.85
N TYR A 156 18.41 -0.22 -12.49
CA TYR A 156 18.95 -1.56 -12.28
C TYR A 156 20.12 -1.81 -13.22
N VAL A 157 21.25 -2.27 -12.70
CA VAL A 157 22.47 -2.58 -13.46
C VAL A 157 22.84 -4.05 -13.25
N ASP A 158 23.12 -4.77 -14.34
CA ASP A 158 23.64 -6.13 -14.26
C ASP A 158 25.13 -6.13 -13.94
N SER A 159 25.53 -6.70 -12.81
CA SER A 159 26.92 -6.75 -12.36
C SER A 159 27.85 -7.53 -13.29
N LEU A 160 27.29 -8.35 -14.18
CA LEU A 160 28.02 -9.14 -15.18
C LEU A 160 27.86 -8.59 -16.61
N ASN A 161 27.25 -7.41 -16.77
CA ASN A 161 27.00 -6.75 -18.05
C ASN A 161 26.27 -7.61 -19.11
N ARG A 162 25.45 -8.58 -18.67
CA ARG A 162 24.70 -9.49 -19.55
C ARG A 162 23.34 -8.92 -19.99
N VAL A 163 22.88 -7.86 -19.33
CA VAL A 163 21.64 -7.15 -19.63
C VAL A 163 21.93 -5.65 -19.57
N ARG A 164 21.37 -4.88 -20.50
CA ARG A 164 21.49 -3.41 -20.48
C ARG A 164 20.82 -2.84 -19.21
N PRO A 165 21.30 -1.71 -18.68
CA PRO A 165 20.64 -1.06 -17.55
C PRO A 165 19.15 -0.81 -17.81
N ILE A 166 18.33 -0.96 -16.77
CA ILE A 166 16.88 -0.76 -16.82
C ILE A 166 16.52 0.37 -15.86
N SER A 167 16.02 1.47 -16.38
CA SER A 167 15.59 2.62 -15.57
C SER A 167 14.06 2.69 -15.52
N VAL A 168 13.51 2.82 -14.31
CA VAL A 168 12.06 2.78 -14.05
C VAL A 168 11.65 3.77 -12.98
N SER A 169 10.40 4.21 -13.04
CA SER A 169 9.68 4.69 -11.87
C SER A 169 9.13 3.49 -11.11
N ALA A 170 9.39 3.44 -9.81
CA ALA A 170 9.00 2.42 -8.87
C ALA A 170 8.63 3.11 -7.54
N PHE A 171 8.21 2.38 -6.53
CA PHE A 171 8.17 2.94 -5.18
C PHE A 171 8.59 1.91 -4.13
N PHE A 172 9.23 2.43 -3.08
CA PHE A 172 9.46 1.68 -1.85
C PHE A 172 8.20 1.67 -1.01
N MET A 173 8.01 0.58 -0.29
CA MET A 173 6.86 0.33 0.57
C MET A 173 7.33 -0.43 1.81
N GLU A 174 6.79 -0.05 2.97
CA GLU A 174 6.98 -0.77 4.23
C GLU A 174 6.50 -2.22 4.15
N THR A 175 7.09 -3.10 4.94
CA THR A 175 6.56 -4.44 5.14
C THR A 175 5.47 -4.45 6.19
N ASP A 176 4.74 -5.56 6.24
CA ASP A 176 3.61 -5.72 7.16
C ASP A 176 4.10 -5.74 8.61
N GLU A 177 5.30 -6.30 8.84
CA GLU A 177 5.95 -6.28 10.14
C GLU A 177 6.34 -4.86 10.58
N GLU A 178 6.81 -4.00 9.67
CA GLU A 178 7.18 -2.62 10.02
C GLU A 178 5.95 -1.78 10.40
N VAL A 179 4.84 -1.95 9.68
CA VAL A 179 3.55 -1.36 10.05
C VAL A 179 3.09 -1.89 11.42
N GLY A 180 3.24 -3.19 11.65
CA GLY A 180 2.92 -3.83 12.93
C GLY A 180 3.71 -3.22 14.09
N ASP A 181 5.04 -3.19 13.96
CA ASP A 181 5.96 -2.67 14.98
C ASP A 181 5.66 -1.20 15.33
N GLU A 182 5.37 -0.36 14.33
CA GLU A 182 5.03 1.06 14.55
C GLU A 182 3.76 1.25 15.38
N HIS A 183 2.75 0.41 15.12
CA HIS A 183 1.43 0.56 15.72
C HIS A 183 1.21 -0.37 16.93
N ALA A 184 2.26 -1.06 17.40
CA ALA A 184 2.19 -2.08 18.43
C ALA A 184 1.14 -3.17 18.11
N LEU A 185 1.19 -3.66 16.87
CA LEU A 185 0.30 -4.66 16.31
C LEU A 185 1.09 -5.88 15.85
N GLU A 186 0.49 -7.06 16.01
CA GLU A 186 1.06 -8.31 15.52
C GLU A 186 0.31 -8.80 14.28
N VAL A 187 1.05 -9.32 13.28
CA VAL A 187 0.45 -9.97 12.10
C VAL A 187 -0.26 -11.24 12.54
N PHE A 188 -1.52 -11.41 12.14
CA PHE A 188 -2.39 -12.50 12.56
C PHE A 188 -2.96 -13.28 11.36
N GLU A 189 -2.35 -14.41 11.01
CA GLU A 189 -2.68 -15.16 9.79
C GLU A 189 -3.76 -16.25 10.01
N GLN A 190 -4.96 -15.86 10.46
CA GLN A 190 -6.11 -16.77 10.55
C GLN A 190 -7.24 -16.38 9.59
N LYS A 191 -7.65 -17.35 8.76
CA LYS A 191 -8.77 -17.22 7.83
C LYS A 191 -10.12 -17.46 8.51
N GLY A 192 -11.20 -17.03 7.85
CA GLY A 192 -12.58 -17.24 8.29
C GLY A 192 -13.13 -16.11 9.17
N ALA A 193 -12.47 -14.96 9.21
CA ALA A 193 -12.97 -13.81 9.95
C ALA A 193 -14.29 -13.31 9.37
N LEU A 194 -15.26 -13.07 10.24
CA LEU A 194 -16.57 -12.49 9.91
C LEU A 194 -16.60 -10.99 10.23
N TRP A 195 -17.57 -10.26 9.69
CA TRP A 195 -17.64 -8.80 9.91
C TRP A 195 -17.75 -8.38 11.37
N GLU A 196 -18.36 -9.21 12.22
CA GLU A 196 -18.63 -8.93 13.62
C GLU A 196 -17.37 -8.90 14.49
N VAL A 197 -16.25 -9.44 14.02
CA VAL A 197 -15.00 -9.43 14.78
C VAL A 197 -14.24 -8.10 14.66
N PHE A 198 -14.62 -7.25 13.71
CA PHE A 198 -13.97 -5.97 13.45
C PHE A 198 -14.64 -4.82 14.17
N ASP A 199 -13.82 -3.86 14.59
CA ASP A 199 -14.35 -2.55 14.97
C ASP A 199 -14.98 -1.87 13.74
N GLY A 200 -16.24 -1.48 13.87
CA GLY A 200 -17.10 -1.01 12.79
C GLY A 200 -16.42 0.08 11.94
N PRO A 201 -15.97 1.20 12.54
CA PRO A 201 -15.33 2.28 11.79
C PRO A 201 -14.11 1.87 10.97
N HIS A 202 -13.30 0.91 11.43
CA HIS A 202 -12.11 0.46 10.69
C HIS A 202 -12.49 -0.36 9.45
N ILE A 203 -13.32 -1.39 9.61
CA ILE A 203 -13.72 -2.22 8.48
C ILE A 203 -14.58 -1.43 7.48
N ASP A 204 -15.41 -0.52 7.97
CA ASP A 204 -16.25 0.34 7.13
C ASP A 204 -15.38 1.28 6.27
N ARG A 205 -14.29 1.85 6.83
CA ARG A 205 -13.33 2.68 6.05
C ARG A 205 -12.65 1.88 4.95
N ILE A 206 -12.17 0.67 5.26
CA ILE A 206 -11.54 -0.20 4.27
C ILE A 206 -12.52 -0.55 3.17
N ALA A 207 -13.71 -1.04 3.54
CA ALA A 207 -14.73 -1.43 2.56
C ALA A 207 -15.17 -0.29 1.66
N LEU A 208 -15.27 0.94 2.19
CA LEU A 208 -15.59 2.12 1.39
C LEU A 208 -14.42 2.57 0.52
N TRP A 209 -13.18 2.45 0.99
CA TRP A 209 -11.99 2.73 0.19
C TRP A 209 -11.82 1.76 -0.97
N GLU A 210 -11.97 0.46 -0.71
CA GLU A 210 -11.90 -0.57 -1.76
C GLU A 210 -13.00 -0.36 -2.81
N TYR A 211 -14.20 0.04 -2.38
CA TYR A 211 -15.25 0.48 -3.31
C TYR A 211 -14.81 1.73 -4.11
N ALA A 212 -14.25 2.75 -3.46
CA ALA A 212 -13.84 4.00 -4.08
C ALA A 212 -12.89 3.78 -5.26
N ILE A 213 -11.88 2.92 -5.06
CA ILE A 213 -10.88 2.60 -6.08
C ILE A 213 -11.30 1.48 -7.03
N GLY A 214 -12.48 0.88 -6.84
CA GLY A 214 -12.98 -0.23 -7.63
C GLY A 214 -12.13 -1.50 -7.46
N ASN A 215 -11.69 -1.78 -6.24
CA ASN A 215 -11.03 -3.02 -5.89
C ASN A 215 -12.08 -4.07 -5.50
N THR A 216 -12.18 -5.11 -6.31
CA THR A 216 -12.96 -6.30 -5.96
C THR A 216 -12.09 -7.50 -5.60
N ASP A 217 -10.76 -7.38 -5.70
CA ASP A 217 -9.79 -8.44 -5.44
C ASP A 217 -9.27 -8.35 -4.00
N TRP A 218 -10.17 -8.34 -3.01
CA TRP A 218 -9.80 -8.37 -1.60
C TRP A 218 -10.73 -9.30 -0.83
N SER A 219 -10.23 -9.88 0.27
CA SER A 219 -11.03 -10.71 1.17
C SER A 219 -10.44 -10.70 2.56
N VAL A 220 -11.25 -10.29 3.53
CA VAL A 220 -10.88 -10.33 4.95
C VAL A 220 -10.97 -11.76 5.48
N SER A 221 -11.98 -12.52 5.07
CA SER A 221 -12.13 -13.92 5.44
C SER A 221 -11.02 -14.79 4.84
N GLY A 222 -10.63 -14.50 3.60
CA GLY A 222 -9.60 -15.22 2.85
C GLY A 222 -8.17 -14.75 3.08
N LEU A 223 -7.97 -13.62 3.77
CA LEU A 223 -6.69 -12.90 3.90
C LEU A 223 -6.04 -12.61 2.54
N HIS A 224 -6.85 -12.14 1.59
CA HIS A 224 -6.40 -11.78 0.24
C HIS A 224 -6.38 -10.26 0.11
N ASN A 225 -5.22 -9.68 -0.20
CA ASN A 225 -5.00 -8.23 -0.28
C ASN A 225 -5.40 -7.45 1.00
N ILE A 226 -5.46 -8.16 2.12
CA ILE A 226 -5.69 -7.65 3.47
C ILE A 226 -4.60 -8.24 4.37
N VAL A 227 -3.90 -7.39 5.12
CA VAL A 227 -3.11 -7.83 6.27
C VAL A 227 -4.04 -7.77 7.47
N MET A 228 -4.13 -8.88 8.19
CA MET A 228 -4.84 -8.90 9.45
C MET A 228 -3.86 -8.64 10.58
N PHE A 229 -4.08 -7.57 11.33
CA PHE A 229 -3.34 -7.31 12.56
C PHE A 229 -4.20 -7.56 13.79
N ARG A 230 -3.52 -7.80 14.92
CA ARG A 230 -4.13 -7.88 16.25
C ARG A 230 -3.38 -7.00 17.23
N ASP A 231 -4.12 -6.21 18.02
CA ASP A 231 -3.54 -5.43 19.12
C ASP A 231 -3.45 -6.25 20.42
N SER A 232 -2.78 -5.69 21.43
CA SER A 232 -2.59 -6.33 22.74
C SER A 232 -3.89 -6.56 23.53
N SER A 233 -4.98 -5.88 23.18
CA SER A 233 -6.32 -6.15 23.74
C SER A 233 -7.02 -7.33 23.05
N GLY A 234 -6.44 -7.83 21.97
CA GLY A 234 -6.97 -8.91 21.16
C GLY A 234 -7.90 -8.45 20.04
N ALA A 235 -8.06 -7.15 19.81
CA ALA A 235 -8.91 -6.60 18.76
C ALA A 235 -8.21 -6.62 17.40
N TYR A 236 -8.99 -6.84 16.35
CA TYR A 236 -8.48 -6.90 14.99
C TYR A 236 -8.39 -5.51 14.34
N ARG A 237 -7.31 -5.29 13.59
CA ARG A 237 -7.01 -4.07 12.83
C ARG A 237 -6.62 -4.44 11.39
N PRO A 238 -7.58 -4.77 10.52
CA PRO A 238 -7.25 -5.10 9.13
C PRO A 238 -6.64 -3.88 8.42
N VAL A 239 -5.76 -4.13 7.44
CA VAL A 239 -5.16 -3.10 6.58
C VAL A 239 -5.17 -3.61 5.14
N ALA A 240 -5.69 -2.80 4.22
CA ALA A 240 -5.73 -3.14 2.80
C ALA A 240 -4.41 -2.84 2.08
N TYR A 241 -4.07 -3.67 1.09
CA TYR A 241 -2.90 -3.51 0.23
C TYR A 241 -3.09 -4.15 -1.15
N ASP A 242 -2.06 -4.06 -2.00
CA ASP A 242 -2.04 -4.51 -3.41
C ASP A 242 -3.08 -3.81 -4.31
N PHE A 243 -3.03 -2.48 -4.33
CA PHE A 243 -3.97 -1.63 -5.08
C PHE A 243 -3.74 -1.59 -6.61
N ASP A 244 -2.90 -2.46 -7.17
CA ASP A 244 -2.64 -2.50 -8.61
C ASP A 244 -3.82 -3.08 -9.40
N TRP A 245 -4.52 -4.07 -8.84
CA TRP A 245 -5.65 -4.74 -9.48
C TRP A 245 -6.99 -4.03 -9.24
N THR A 246 -7.06 -2.75 -9.57
CA THR A 246 -8.23 -1.89 -9.24
C THR A 246 -8.77 -1.19 -10.48
N GLY A 247 -10.04 -0.77 -10.43
CA GLY A 247 -10.63 0.11 -11.45
C GLY A 247 -9.92 1.45 -11.57
N LEU A 248 -9.32 1.93 -10.49
CA LEU A 248 -8.53 3.17 -10.47
C LEU A 248 -7.25 3.05 -11.30
N VAL A 249 -6.47 1.97 -11.10
CA VAL A 249 -5.23 1.72 -11.86
C VAL A 249 -5.53 1.21 -13.26
N ASN A 250 -6.54 0.34 -13.38
CA ASN A 250 -7.01 -0.28 -14.61
C ASN A 250 -5.88 -0.85 -15.49
N PRO A 251 -5.02 -1.72 -14.94
CA PRO A 251 -3.92 -2.26 -15.72
C PRO A 251 -4.42 -3.26 -16.75
N ARG A 252 -3.71 -3.39 -17.88
CA ARG A 252 -4.06 -4.32 -18.98
C ARG A 252 -4.19 -5.79 -18.55
N TYR A 253 -3.57 -6.17 -17.43
CA TYR A 253 -3.64 -7.53 -16.90
C TYR A 253 -4.79 -7.74 -15.91
N ALA A 254 -5.48 -6.68 -15.49
CA ALA A 254 -6.58 -6.80 -14.56
C ALA A 254 -7.88 -7.17 -15.28
N PHE A 255 -8.59 -8.13 -14.70
CA PHE A 255 -9.91 -8.57 -15.12
C PHE A 255 -10.73 -8.90 -13.88
N PRO A 256 -12.06 -8.76 -13.95
CA PRO A 256 -12.93 -9.08 -12.82
C PRO A 256 -12.98 -10.59 -12.56
N ASN A 257 -13.23 -10.96 -11.31
CA ASN A 257 -13.63 -12.34 -10.99
C ASN A 257 -15.01 -12.61 -11.63
N ALA A 258 -15.10 -13.66 -12.44
CA ALA A 258 -16.30 -14.01 -13.20
C ALA A 258 -17.54 -14.26 -12.31
N THR A 259 -17.35 -14.62 -11.02
CA THR A 259 -18.47 -14.84 -10.09
C THR A 259 -19.14 -13.56 -9.61
N LEU A 260 -18.51 -12.40 -9.82
CA LEU A 260 -18.98 -11.11 -9.30
C LEU A 260 -19.99 -10.41 -10.23
N GLY A 261 -20.23 -10.93 -11.44
CA GLY A 261 -21.22 -10.37 -12.37
C GLY A 261 -20.86 -9.01 -12.99
N ILE A 262 -19.68 -8.45 -12.68
CA ILE A 262 -19.14 -7.25 -13.32
C ILE A 262 -18.33 -7.60 -14.57
N ARG A 263 -18.36 -6.72 -15.57
CA ARG A 263 -17.75 -6.93 -16.90
C ARG A 263 -16.34 -6.36 -17.02
N THR A 264 -15.97 -5.43 -16.14
CA THR A 264 -14.67 -4.77 -16.13
C THR A 264 -14.32 -4.36 -14.70
N VAL A 265 -13.03 -4.30 -14.37
CA VAL A 265 -12.55 -3.80 -13.07
C VAL A 265 -12.91 -2.33 -12.83
N ARG A 266 -13.26 -1.59 -13.88
CA ARG A 266 -13.81 -0.22 -13.79
C ARG A 266 -15.21 -0.15 -13.20
N GLN A 267 -15.94 -1.26 -13.16
CA GLN A 267 -17.24 -1.30 -12.47
C GLN A 267 -17.00 -1.52 -10.99
N ARG A 268 -17.33 -0.50 -10.18
CA ARG A 268 -17.29 -0.63 -8.72
C ARG A 268 -18.34 -1.64 -8.28
N LEU A 269 -17.97 -2.44 -7.28
CA LEU A 269 -18.88 -3.35 -6.59
C LEU A 269 -18.52 -3.32 -5.12
N HIS A 270 -19.47 -2.94 -4.27
CA HIS A 270 -19.25 -2.98 -2.83
C HIS A 270 -19.19 -4.44 -2.35
N ARG A 271 -18.17 -4.76 -1.56
CA ARG A 271 -17.97 -6.10 -0.97
C ARG A 271 -17.82 -6.03 0.56
N GLY A 272 -18.35 -4.97 1.18
CA GLY A 272 -18.25 -4.72 2.62
C GLY A 272 -19.43 -5.20 3.43
N PRO A 273 -19.44 -4.91 4.75
CA PRO A 273 -20.48 -5.34 5.67
C PRO A 273 -21.82 -4.66 5.40
N CYS A 274 -22.91 -5.36 5.75
CA CYS A 274 -24.23 -4.75 5.79
C CYS A 274 -24.37 -3.78 6.96
N ARG A 275 -24.65 -2.52 6.63
CA ARG A 275 -24.85 -1.40 7.56
C ARG A 275 -26.05 -0.57 7.15
N THR A 276 -26.74 0.02 8.12
CA THR A 276 -27.78 1.02 7.85
C THR A 276 -27.16 2.36 7.41
N ALA A 277 -27.98 3.28 6.92
CA ALA A 277 -27.51 4.62 6.55
C ALA A 277 -26.89 5.36 7.75
N GLU A 278 -27.47 5.20 8.94
CA GLU A 278 -26.99 5.80 10.19
C GLU A 278 -25.63 5.23 10.60
N GLN A 279 -25.42 3.93 10.39
CA GLN A 279 -24.14 3.27 10.66
C GLN A 279 -23.04 3.71 9.68
N TRP A 280 -23.38 3.98 8.41
CA TRP A 280 -22.43 4.51 7.42
C TRP A 280 -22.10 5.99 7.62
N ALA A 281 -22.99 6.77 8.24
CA ALA A 281 -22.85 8.23 8.34
C ALA A 281 -21.49 8.71 8.89
N PRO A 282 -20.91 8.12 9.96
CA PRO A 282 -19.59 8.50 10.45
C PRO A 282 -18.47 8.29 9.43
N THR A 283 -18.50 7.15 8.72
CA THR A 283 -17.51 6.82 7.69
C THR A 283 -17.65 7.75 6.47
N ILE A 284 -18.87 8.06 6.03
CA ILE A 284 -19.10 9.04 4.96
C ILE A 284 -18.54 10.41 5.37
N ALA A 285 -18.86 10.88 6.58
CA ALA A 285 -18.36 12.16 7.09
C ALA A 285 -16.83 12.19 7.15
N HIS A 286 -16.21 11.09 7.58
CA HIS A 286 -14.75 10.92 7.63
C HIS A 286 -14.10 11.03 6.24
N PHE A 287 -14.71 10.44 5.21
CA PHE A 287 -14.22 10.55 3.84
C PHE A 287 -14.42 11.96 3.28
N LYS A 288 -15.59 12.57 3.50
CA LYS A 288 -15.89 13.93 3.04
C LYS A 288 -14.95 14.97 3.66
N SER A 289 -14.61 14.84 4.94
CA SER A 289 -13.65 15.75 5.59
C SER A 289 -12.22 15.65 5.02
N ARG A 290 -11.90 14.54 4.35
CA ARG A 290 -10.60 14.26 3.73
C ARG A 290 -10.56 14.49 2.22
N ARG A 291 -11.71 14.80 1.61
CA ARG A 291 -11.85 14.96 0.16
C ARG A 291 -10.81 15.91 -0.41
N ALA A 292 -10.62 17.08 0.19
CA ALA A 292 -9.66 18.07 -0.30
C ALA A 292 -8.21 17.55 -0.30
N ALA A 293 -7.82 16.81 0.74
CA ALA A 293 -6.48 16.22 0.84
C ALA A 293 -6.27 15.12 -0.21
N ILE A 294 -7.29 14.27 -0.44
CA ILE A 294 -7.26 13.24 -1.49
C ILE A 294 -7.22 13.91 -2.86
N ASP A 295 -8.11 14.86 -3.14
CA ASP A 295 -8.17 15.56 -4.43
C ASP A 295 -6.83 16.25 -4.77
N SER A 296 -6.16 16.83 -3.78
CA SER A 296 -4.82 17.43 -3.96
C SER A 296 -3.77 16.42 -4.46
N ILE A 297 -3.80 15.16 -3.99
CA ILE A 297 -2.92 14.10 -4.48
C ILE A 297 -3.18 13.82 -5.96
N TRP A 298 -4.43 13.87 -6.39
CA TRP A 298 -4.85 13.54 -7.75
C TRP A 298 -4.85 14.72 -8.72
N THR A 299 -4.59 15.94 -8.24
CA THR A 299 -4.36 17.14 -9.07
C THR A 299 -2.91 17.56 -9.14
N THR A 300 -2.04 17.05 -8.27
CA THR A 300 -0.61 17.36 -8.25
C THR A 300 0.20 16.32 -9.03
N PRO A 301 0.75 16.60 -10.22
CA PRO A 301 1.47 15.59 -11.02
C PRO A 301 2.83 15.21 -10.41
N GLU A 302 3.18 13.93 -10.51
CA GLU A 302 4.55 13.46 -10.23
C GLU A 302 5.46 13.66 -11.46
N PRO A 303 6.78 13.86 -11.30
CA PRO A 303 7.71 13.90 -12.42
C PRO A 303 7.64 12.64 -13.29
N GLY A 304 7.33 12.81 -14.57
CA GLY A 304 7.17 11.69 -15.53
C GLY A 304 5.78 11.06 -15.55
N GLN A 305 4.83 11.52 -14.73
CA GLN A 305 3.44 11.08 -14.80
C GLN A 305 2.71 11.68 -16.01
N ASP A 306 1.99 10.83 -16.74
CA ASP A 306 1.15 11.25 -17.86
C ASP A 306 -0.09 12.01 -17.36
N ALA A 307 -0.26 13.24 -17.85
CA ALA A 307 -1.33 14.12 -17.40
C ALA A 307 -2.73 13.58 -17.71
N ARG A 308 -2.91 12.93 -18.86
CA ARG A 308 -4.21 12.35 -19.24
C ARG A 308 -4.57 11.19 -18.33
N ARG A 309 -3.63 10.30 -18.01
CA ARG A 309 -3.87 9.21 -17.04
C ARG A 309 -4.15 9.72 -15.64
N LEU A 310 -3.48 10.79 -15.21
CA LEU A 310 -3.79 11.44 -13.94
C LEU A 310 -5.23 11.97 -13.92
N GLU A 311 -5.63 12.68 -14.99
CA GLU A 311 -6.99 13.20 -15.14
C GLU A 311 -8.04 12.08 -15.20
N GLU A 312 -7.77 10.97 -15.90
CA GLU A 312 -8.64 9.79 -15.95
C GLU A 312 -8.82 9.15 -14.56
N ALA A 313 -7.75 9.03 -13.78
CA ALA A 313 -7.82 8.52 -12.42
C ALA A 313 -8.60 9.47 -11.49
N LYS A 314 -8.38 10.79 -11.62
CA LYS A 314 -9.15 11.81 -10.89
C LYS A 314 -10.64 11.74 -11.22
N ARG A 315 -10.99 11.69 -12.51
CA ARG A 315 -12.39 11.59 -12.98
C ARG A 315 -13.05 10.33 -12.44
N TYR A 316 -12.33 9.21 -12.43
CA TYR A 316 -12.81 7.98 -11.81
C TYR A 316 -13.12 8.21 -10.32
N LEU A 317 -12.22 8.80 -9.54
CA LEU A 317 -12.51 9.12 -8.12
C LEU A 317 -13.64 10.14 -7.92
N ASP A 318 -13.84 11.08 -8.84
CA ASP A 318 -14.96 12.02 -8.77
C ASP A 318 -16.32 11.34 -8.89
N GLU A 319 -16.42 10.23 -9.63
CA GLU A 319 -17.62 9.40 -9.64
C GLU A 319 -17.92 8.82 -8.26
N PHE A 320 -16.90 8.42 -7.50
CA PHE A 320 -17.07 7.96 -6.12
C PHE A 320 -17.58 9.09 -5.22
N TRP A 321 -17.06 10.30 -5.36
CA TRP A 321 -17.56 11.45 -4.60
C TRP A 321 -19.04 11.75 -4.90
N ARG A 322 -19.46 11.61 -6.16
CA ARG A 322 -20.88 11.74 -6.55
C ARG A 322 -21.76 10.71 -5.83
N VAL A 323 -21.31 9.45 -5.72
CA VAL A 323 -22.00 8.41 -4.95
C VAL A 323 -22.13 8.81 -3.47
N LEU A 324 -21.09 9.37 -2.86
CA LEU A 324 -21.12 9.82 -1.46
C LEU A 324 -21.99 11.05 -1.22
N ASP A 325 -22.21 11.87 -2.25
CA ASP A 325 -22.99 13.11 -2.17
C ASP A 325 -24.50 12.88 -2.42
N ASP A 326 -24.89 11.76 -3.02
CA ASP A 326 -26.30 11.38 -3.24
C ASP A 326 -26.70 10.17 -2.35
N PRO A 327 -27.53 10.37 -1.31
CA PRO A 327 -27.99 9.27 -0.44
C PRO A 327 -28.71 8.12 -1.16
N ARG A 328 -29.41 8.42 -2.27
CA ARG A 328 -30.12 7.39 -3.06
C ARG A 328 -29.11 6.55 -3.84
N GLU A 329 -28.11 7.20 -4.43
CA GLU A 329 -27.02 6.52 -5.12
C GLU A 329 -26.18 5.70 -4.13
N PHE A 330 -25.78 6.28 -3.00
CA PHE A 330 -25.07 5.56 -1.94
C PHE A 330 -25.83 4.32 -1.47
N LYS A 331 -27.15 4.45 -1.24
CA LYS A 331 -27.98 3.31 -0.86
C LYS A 331 -27.91 2.20 -1.91
N ARG A 332 -28.10 2.54 -3.19
CA ARG A 332 -28.12 1.57 -4.29
C ARG A 332 -26.76 0.89 -4.50
N GLU A 333 -25.68 1.66 -4.45
CA GLU A 333 -24.33 1.20 -4.81
C GLU A 333 -23.58 0.52 -3.66
N VAL A 334 -23.89 0.90 -2.41
CA VAL A 334 -23.16 0.44 -1.22
C VAL A 334 -24.07 -0.35 -0.28
N ILE A 335 -25.16 0.25 0.21
CA ILE A 335 -26.02 -0.38 1.23
C ILE A 335 -26.71 -1.64 0.67
N ASP A 336 -27.29 -1.55 -0.53
CA ASP A 336 -28.04 -2.64 -1.14
C ASP A 336 -27.13 -3.73 -1.75
N GLN A 337 -25.84 -3.45 -1.92
CA GLN A 337 -24.81 -4.37 -2.45
C GLN A 337 -23.94 -4.98 -1.33
N CYS A 338 -24.36 -4.87 -0.07
CA CYS A 338 -23.57 -5.33 1.07
C CYS A 338 -23.49 -6.86 1.19
N GLN A 339 -22.55 -7.33 2.00
CA GLN A 339 -22.35 -8.74 2.32
C GLN A 339 -22.60 -9.01 3.80
N ARG A 340 -23.34 -10.09 4.10
CA ARG A 340 -23.79 -10.38 5.47
C ARG A 340 -22.72 -10.95 6.39
N HIS A 341 -21.86 -11.82 5.88
CA HIS A 341 -20.97 -12.63 6.72
C HIS A 341 -19.48 -12.35 6.49
N GLY A 342 -19.08 -12.07 5.26
CA GLY A 342 -17.69 -11.90 4.86
C GLY A 342 -17.60 -11.85 3.34
N ASN A 343 -16.45 -11.41 2.83
CA ASN A 343 -16.13 -11.37 1.41
C ASN A 343 -15.03 -12.33 0.99
#